data_AF-A0AAV6A6L0-F1
#
_entry.id   AF-A0AAV6A6L0-F1
#
_cell.length_a   1.000
_cell.length_b   1.000
_cell.length_c   1.000
_cell.angle_alpha   90.00
_cell.angle_beta   90.00
_cell.angle_gamma   90.00
#
_symmetry.space_group_name_H-M   'P 1'
#
loop_
_entity.id
_entity.type
_entity.pdbx_description
1 polymer ?
#
loop_
_entity_poly.entity_id
_entity_poly.type
_entity_poly.pdbx_seq_one_letter_code
_entity_poly.pdbx_strand_id
1 'polypeptide(L)'
;MVSRSARALFYGVAATLLTGCASGSGTPPPKERAVPPAPEPPKVTLTDVKSTQDAQAQEIARLGAELKAQDAQQSFLVAELKTLSEQVAKLKASLEEAESAVRSMRATPVAPESRPAAPPAPPPGSAPAIVTPPPAAAPPAAAAPAVPAPSAAPTPSAPPAPPSTATPTAAAAPRNLEAERMFAGALARFRAGDDGQAALEFTEFVSQYPTHPQAAAAQNYIGDAYYRQRDYRQAATEFQKTVDTYTQPTAVSEALLKIGLCQRSLGDMASARAAWERVVKDFPRTDAARQARTLLAAKSGSGR
;
A
#
# COMPACT_ATOMS: atom_id res chain seq x y z
N MET A 1 8.16 -33.64 16.30
CA MET A 1 9.57 -33.35 16.68
C MET A 1 9.90 -31.95 16.17
N VAL A 2 10.58 -31.15 17.01
CA VAL A 2 11.06 -29.75 16.81
C VAL A 2 9.95 -28.68 16.81
N SER A 3 9.94 -27.62 17.62
CA SER A 3 10.67 -27.27 18.85
C SER A 3 9.84 -26.22 19.58
N ARG A 4 9.65 -26.41 20.89
CA ARG A 4 9.12 -25.41 21.82
C ARG A 4 10.23 -24.39 22.07
N SER A 5 10.13 -23.19 21.54
CA SER A 5 11.09 -22.11 21.84
C SER A 5 10.43 -20.73 21.76
N ALA A 6 9.64 -20.39 22.77
CA ALA A 6 9.24 -19.01 23.05
C ALA A 6 8.74 -18.86 24.51
N ARG A 7 9.56 -19.28 25.47
CA ARG A 7 9.38 -18.99 26.90
C ARG A 7 10.75 -18.84 27.53
N ALA A 8 11.31 -17.64 27.47
CA ALA A 8 12.30 -17.10 28.39
C ALA A 8 12.87 -15.82 27.79
N LEU A 9 12.36 -14.66 28.23
CA LEU A 9 13.10 -13.39 28.31
C LEU A 9 12.31 -12.48 29.26
N PHE A 10 12.22 -12.94 30.51
CA PHE A 10 11.90 -12.13 31.69
C PHE A 10 13.10 -12.28 32.63
N TYR A 11 14.06 -11.36 32.49
CA TYR A 11 15.20 -11.13 33.38
C TYR A 11 15.70 -9.73 32.99
N GLY A 12 15.88 -8.73 33.83
CA GLY A 12 15.72 -8.56 35.27
C GLY A 12 16.31 -7.17 35.55
N VAL A 13 15.48 -6.19 35.90
CA VAL A 13 15.96 -4.88 36.37
C VAL A 13 16.22 -5.03 37.86
N ALA A 14 17.41 -5.53 38.18
CA ALA A 14 17.90 -5.64 39.54
C ALA A 14 18.33 -4.26 40.04
N ALA A 15 17.71 -3.84 41.14
CA ALA A 15 18.02 -2.63 41.88
C ALA A 15 19.50 -2.59 42.31
N THR A 16 20.22 -1.56 41.87
CA THR A 16 21.57 -1.23 42.34
C THR A 16 21.47 -0.10 43.36
N LEU A 17 21.32 -0.46 44.63
CA LEU A 17 21.61 0.40 45.78
C LEU A 17 22.95 -0.04 46.36
N LEU A 18 24.03 0.69 46.05
CA LEU A 18 25.32 0.56 46.72
C LEU A 18 25.91 1.95 47.01
N THR A 19 25.72 2.37 48.26
CA THR A 19 26.74 2.85 49.21
C THR A 19 27.94 3.59 48.64
N GLY A 20 27.92 4.93 48.71
CA GLY A 20 29.10 5.78 48.62
C GLY A 20 29.36 6.48 49.96
N CYS A 21 30.33 6.00 50.74
CA CYS A 21 30.94 6.74 51.85
C CYS A 21 31.93 7.76 51.30
N ALA A 22 31.83 9.03 51.72
CA ALA A 22 32.91 9.99 51.62
C ALA A 22 32.95 10.85 52.90
N SER A 23 34.00 10.64 53.69
CA SER A 23 34.35 11.42 54.87
C SER A 23 35.23 12.63 54.50
N GLY A 24 34.95 13.79 55.11
CA GLY A 24 35.99 14.61 55.77
C GLY A 24 36.41 15.95 55.15
N SER A 25 36.23 17.01 55.96
CA SER A 25 36.78 18.39 55.91
C SER A 25 36.25 19.33 54.81
N GLY A 26 35.88 20.60 55.02
CA GLY A 26 36.02 21.52 56.15
C GLY A 26 36.46 22.90 55.63
N THR A 27 35.54 23.75 55.17
CA THR A 27 35.76 25.21 54.92
C THR A 27 34.44 25.99 54.78
N PRO A 28 34.27 27.16 55.44
CA PRO A 28 33.07 28.02 55.33
C PRO A 28 33.14 29.01 54.14
N PRO A 29 32.03 29.72 53.79
CA PRO A 29 31.74 30.18 52.42
C PRO A 29 32.04 31.68 52.17
N PRO A 30 32.05 32.13 50.89
CA PRO A 30 31.71 33.52 50.58
C PRO A 30 30.53 33.69 49.60
N LYS A 31 29.54 34.45 50.09
CA LYS A 31 28.71 35.47 49.41
C LYS A 31 27.85 35.04 48.20
N GLU A 32 26.65 34.57 48.54
CA GLU A 32 25.34 35.02 48.05
C GLU A 32 25.31 35.83 46.74
N ARG A 33 25.00 35.15 45.64
CA ARG A 33 24.40 35.74 44.45
C ARG A 33 23.06 35.05 44.25
N ALA A 34 21.97 35.78 44.48
CA ALA A 34 20.61 35.29 44.42
C ALA A 34 20.31 34.65 43.04
N VAL A 35 20.16 33.33 43.03
CA VAL A 35 19.64 32.54 41.92
C VAL A 35 18.11 32.56 42.04
N PRO A 36 17.35 32.87 40.97
CA PRO A 36 15.89 32.80 41.03
C PRO A 36 15.42 31.37 41.35
N PRO A 37 14.29 31.18 42.07
CA PRO A 37 13.86 29.86 42.50
C PRO A 37 13.61 28.94 41.30
N ALA A 38 14.28 27.79 41.32
CA ALA A 38 14.04 26.70 40.38
C ALA A 38 12.57 26.23 40.49
N PRO A 39 11.91 25.84 39.38
CA PRO A 39 10.58 25.24 39.45
C PRO A 39 10.64 23.97 40.32
N GLU A 40 9.78 23.87 41.33
CA GLU A 40 9.70 22.70 42.19
C GLU A 40 9.52 21.42 41.34
N PRO A 41 10.23 20.32 41.64
CA PRO A 41 10.00 19.07 40.96
C PRO A 41 8.54 18.62 41.20
N PRO A 42 7.83 18.11 40.18
CA PRO A 42 6.47 17.64 40.37
C PRO A 42 6.46 16.54 41.43
N LYS A 43 5.75 16.78 42.54
CA LYS A 43 5.56 15.82 43.62
C LYS A 43 4.62 14.73 43.12
N VAL A 44 5.15 13.77 42.37
CA VAL A 44 4.40 12.57 41.96
C VAL A 44 4.05 11.82 43.24
N THR A 45 2.76 11.77 43.57
CA THR A 45 2.31 11.09 44.79
C THR A 45 2.23 9.59 44.53
N LEU A 46 2.42 8.76 45.57
CA LEU A 46 2.32 7.30 45.46
C LEU A 46 0.95 6.84 44.92
N THR A 47 -0.08 7.67 45.13
CA THR A 47 -1.42 7.51 44.56
C THR A 47 -1.47 7.70 43.04
N ASP A 48 -0.69 8.63 42.49
CA ASP A 48 -0.57 8.81 41.02
C ASP A 48 0.18 7.63 40.37
N VAL A 49 1.18 7.09 41.05
CA VAL A 49 1.91 5.91 40.56
C VAL A 49 1.02 4.67 40.59
N LYS A 50 0.22 4.48 41.65
CA LYS A 50 -0.73 3.35 41.71
C LYS A 50 -1.85 3.49 40.70
N SER A 51 -2.43 4.67 40.53
CA SER A 51 -3.50 4.88 39.54
C SER A 51 -3.00 4.66 38.09
N THR A 52 -1.76 5.08 37.80
CA THR A 52 -1.13 4.81 36.50
C THR A 52 -0.79 3.34 36.31
N GLN A 53 -0.35 2.64 37.37
CA GLN A 53 -0.11 1.20 37.33
C GLN A 53 -1.42 0.40 37.09
N ASP A 54 -2.51 0.80 37.74
CA ASP A 54 -3.83 0.19 37.54
C ASP A 54 -4.37 0.45 36.13
N ALA A 55 -4.18 1.67 35.60
CA ALA A 55 -4.54 1.99 34.22
C ALA A 55 -3.73 1.15 33.21
N GLN A 56 -2.43 0.98 33.44
CA GLN A 56 -1.57 0.11 32.62
C GLN A 56 -2.02 -1.36 32.68
N ALA A 57 -2.42 -1.85 33.85
CA ALA A 57 -2.92 -3.22 33.99
C ALA A 57 -4.23 -3.45 33.23
N GLN A 58 -5.14 -2.47 33.25
CA GLN A 58 -6.38 -2.51 32.47
C GLN A 58 -6.11 -2.52 30.97
N GLU A 59 -5.12 -1.76 30.51
CA GLU A 59 -4.75 -1.70 29.10
C GLU A 59 -4.10 -3.01 28.62
N ILE A 60 -3.24 -3.62 29.45
CA ILE A 60 -2.70 -4.96 29.17
C ILE A 60 -3.82 -6.01 29.11
N ALA A 61 -4.80 -5.94 30.01
CA ALA A 61 -5.95 -6.85 29.99
C ALA A 61 -6.81 -6.66 28.72
N ARG A 62 -7.03 -5.41 28.31
CA ARG A 62 -7.76 -5.07 27.07
C ARG A 62 -7.02 -5.59 25.84
N LEU A 63 -5.73 -5.30 25.72
CA LEU A 63 -4.90 -5.79 24.62
C LEU A 63 -4.82 -7.31 24.59
N GLY A 64 -4.79 -7.96 25.76
CA GLY A 64 -4.85 -9.42 25.86
C GLY A 64 -6.18 -10.01 25.39
N ALA A 65 -7.29 -9.32 25.62
CA ALA A 65 -8.60 -9.73 25.09
C ALA A 65 -8.68 -9.53 23.56
N GLU A 66 -8.13 -8.44 23.05
CA GLU A 66 -8.08 -8.15 21.62
C GLU A 66 -7.19 -9.15 20.86
N LEU A 67 -6.04 -9.53 21.43
CA LEU A 67 -5.18 -10.57 20.87
C LEU A 67 -5.88 -11.93 20.80
N LYS A 68 -6.66 -12.30 21.82
CA LYS A 68 -7.48 -13.52 21.82
C LYS A 68 -8.60 -13.46 20.78
N ALA A 69 -9.22 -12.30 20.61
CA ALA A 69 -10.23 -12.11 19.57
C ALA A 69 -9.61 -12.25 18.17
N GLN A 70 -8.40 -11.71 17.97
CA GLN A 70 -7.66 -11.84 16.73
C GLN A 70 -7.24 -13.29 16.45
N ASP A 71 -6.80 -14.05 17.46
CA ASP A 71 -6.49 -15.48 17.35
C ASP A 71 -7.74 -16.30 16.97
N ALA A 72 -8.88 -16.00 17.60
CA ALA A 72 -10.16 -16.61 17.23
C ALA A 72 -10.54 -16.29 15.77
N GLN A 73 -10.37 -15.03 15.33
CA GLN A 73 -10.61 -14.63 13.95
C GLN A 73 -9.68 -15.33 12.97
N GLN A 74 -8.39 -15.51 13.31
CA GLN A 74 -7.43 -16.26 12.49
C GLN A 74 -7.81 -17.73 12.38
N SER A 75 -8.23 -18.36 13.47
CA SER A 75 -8.68 -19.76 13.44
C SER A 75 -9.91 -19.97 12.56
N PHE A 76 -10.84 -19.01 12.56
CA PHE A 76 -12.01 -19.02 11.68
C PHE A 76 -11.62 -18.92 10.20
N LEU A 77 -10.77 -17.96 9.84
CA LEU A 77 -10.28 -17.78 8.47
C LEU A 77 -9.51 -19.01 7.97
N VAL A 78 -8.72 -19.66 8.82
CA VAL A 78 -8.00 -20.89 8.47
C VAL A 78 -8.97 -22.04 8.21
N ALA A 79 -10.05 -22.15 9.00
CA ALA A 79 -11.10 -23.14 8.75
C ALA A 79 -11.80 -22.89 7.40
N GLU A 80 -12.11 -21.63 7.10
CA GLU A 80 -12.74 -21.23 5.83
C GLU A 80 -11.84 -21.50 4.62
N LEU A 81 -10.54 -21.20 4.72
CA LEU A 81 -9.55 -21.55 3.69
C LEU A 81 -9.47 -23.07 3.45
N LYS A 82 -9.53 -23.86 4.52
CA LYS A 82 -9.55 -25.32 4.41
C LYS A 82 -10.80 -25.79 3.66
N THR A 83 -11.97 -25.28 4.02
CA THR A 83 -13.22 -25.60 3.31
C THR A 83 -13.16 -25.19 1.84
N LEU A 84 -12.61 -24.00 1.52
CA LEU A 84 -12.40 -23.59 0.13
C LEU A 84 -11.45 -24.54 -0.62
N SER A 85 -10.37 -25.01 0.02
CA SER A 85 -9.43 -25.95 -0.59
C SER A 85 -10.09 -27.30 -0.94
N GLU A 86 -10.99 -27.79 -0.07
CA GLU A 86 -11.78 -29.00 -0.31
C GLU A 86 -12.77 -28.79 -1.46
N GLN A 87 -13.40 -27.62 -1.56
CA GLN A 87 -14.26 -27.26 -2.70
C GLN A 87 -13.48 -27.21 -4.02
N VAL A 88 -12.28 -26.63 -4.02
CA VAL A 88 -11.40 -26.61 -5.21
C VAL A 88 -11.00 -28.03 -5.61
N ALA A 89 -10.68 -28.91 -4.66
CA ALA A 89 -10.39 -30.31 -4.96
C ALA A 89 -11.59 -31.04 -5.57
N LYS A 90 -12.80 -30.79 -5.05
CA LYS A 90 -14.05 -31.35 -5.59
C LYS A 90 -14.36 -30.84 -7.00
N LEU A 91 -14.19 -29.54 -7.24
CA LEU A 91 -14.39 -28.94 -8.56
C LEU A 91 -13.40 -29.50 -9.59
N LYS A 92 -12.11 -29.64 -9.21
CA LYS A 92 -11.10 -30.27 -10.06
C LYS A 92 -11.48 -31.71 -10.42
N ALA A 93 -11.94 -32.50 -9.46
CA ALA A 93 -12.40 -33.87 -9.72
C ALA A 93 -13.59 -33.90 -10.70
N SER A 94 -14.57 -33.00 -10.55
CA SER A 94 -15.71 -32.91 -11.46
C SER A 94 -15.31 -32.46 -12.88
N LEU A 95 -14.26 -31.64 -13.00
CA LEU A 95 -13.72 -31.22 -14.30
C LEU A 95 -13.04 -32.39 -15.01
N GLU A 96 -12.20 -33.14 -14.31
CA GLU A 96 -11.56 -34.34 -14.87
C GLU A 96 -12.60 -35.39 -15.30
N GLU A 97 -13.66 -35.57 -14.51
CA GLU A 97 -14.76 -36.46 -14.87
C GLU A 97 -15.50 -35.97 -16.12
N ALA A 98 -15.81 -34.66 -16.21
CA ALA A 98 -16.42 -34.07 -17.40
C ALA A 98 -15.52 -34.17 -18.64
N GLU A 99 -14.21 -33.94 -18.50
CA GLU A 99 -13.24 -34.11 -19.58
C GLU A 99 -13.14 -35.57 -20.04
N SER A 100 -13.18 -36.53 -19.10
CA SER A 100 -13.19 -37.95 -19.43
C SER A 100 -14.47 -38.38 -20.17
N ALA A 101 -15.62 -37.82 -19.80
CA ALA A 101 -16.90 -38.04 -20.48
C ALA A 101 -16.92 -37.41 -21.88
N VAL A 102 -16.35 -36.22 -22.05
CA VAL A 102 -16.16 -35.61 -23.37
C VAL A 102 -15.19 -36.44 -24.23
N ARG A 103 -14.13 -36.98 -23.62
CA ARG A 103 -13.18 -37.86 -24.31
C ARG A 103 -13.83 -39.18 -24.74
N SER A 104 -14.71 -39.76 -23.93
CA SER A 104 -15.44 -40.99 -24.30
C SER A 104 -16.46 -40.72 -25.42
N MET A 105 -17.18 -39.59 -25.38
CA MET A 105 -18.06 -39.17 -26.48
C MET A 105 -17.29 -38.90 -27.78
N ARG A 106 -16.04 -38.42 -27.69
CA ARG A 106 -15.18 -38.21 -28.87
C ARG A 106 -14.54 -39.52 -29.38
N ALA A 107 -14.43 -40.53 -28.53
CA ALA A 107 -13.81 -41.83 -28.86
C ALA A 107 -14.78 -42.84 -29.47
N THR A 108 -16.11 -42.61 -29.42
CA THR A 108 -17.05 -43.37 -30.25
C THR A 108 -16.82 -43.02 -31.71
N PRO A 109 -16.32 -43.95 -32.56
CA PRO A 109 -16.22 -43.70 -33.98
C PRO A 109 -17.63 -43.63 -34.52
N VAL A 110 -18.04 -42.45 -35.00
CA VAL A 110 -19.14 -42.37 -35.96
C VAL A 110 -18.72 -43.23 -37.15
N ALA A 111 -19.37 -44.38 -37.31
CA ALA A 111 -19.16 -45.25 -38.46
C ALA A 111 -19.38 -44.42 -39.74
N PRO A 112 -18.47 -44.45 -40.72
CA PRO A 112 -18.66 -43.72 -41.96
C PRO A 112 -19.77 -44.40 -42.77
N GLU A 113 -20.89 -43.70 -42.93
CA GLU A 113 -21.91 -44.11 -43.90
C GLU A 113 -21.31 -44.01 -45.30
N SER A 114 -21.29 -45.15 -45.99
CA SER A 114 -20.71 -45.38 -47.30
C SER A 114 -21.28 -44.41 -48.34
N ARG A 115 -20.49 -43.46 -48.83
CA ARG A 115 -20.75 -42.75 -50.09
C ARG A 115 -19.71 -43.15 -51.14
N PRO A 116 -20.13 -43.57 -52.36
CA PRO A 116 -19.21 -43.90 -53.43
C PRO A 116 -18.53 -42.65 -54.02
N ALA A 117 -17.38 -42.89 -54.67
CA ALA A 117 -16.30 -41.95 -54.94
C ALA A 117 -16.47 -40.97 -56.13
N ALA A 118 -15.77 -39.83 -55.98
CA ALA A 118 -15.08 -38.94 -56.95
C ALA A 118 -15.92 -38.05 -57.91
N PRO A 119 -15.50 -36.78 -58.17
CA PRO A 119 -14.36 -36.46 -59.05
C PRO A 119 -13.44 -35.29 -58.52
N PRO A 120 -12.35 -34.90 -59.24
CA PRO A 120 -11.16 -34.25 -58.67
C PRO A 120 -11.23 -32.71 -58.54
N ALA A 121 -10.30 -32.18 -57.74
CA ALA A 121 -10.19 -30.81 -57.28
C ALA A 121 -9.92 -29.75 -58.39
N PRO A 122 -10.46 -28.51 -58.25
CA PRO A 122 -10.03 -27.34 -59.03
C PRO A 122 -8.70 -26.73 -58.52
N PRO A 123 -7.97 -25.97 -59.37
CA PRO A 123 -6.61 -25.47 -59.09
C PRO A 123 -6.53 -24.37 -58.01
N PRO A 124 -5.33 -24.11 -57.44
CA PRO A 124 -5.16 -23.18 -56.33
C PRO A 124 -5.21 -21.74 -56.82
N GLY A 125 -6.17 -20.97 -56.29
CA GLY A 125 -6.33 -19.55 -56.56
C GLY A 125 -6.40 -18.76 -55.26
N SER A 126 -5.54 -17.74 -55.19
CA SER A 126 -5.63 -16.58 -54.30
C SER A 126 -5.24 -16.78 -52.83
N ALA A 127 -3.94 -16.64 -52.58
CA ALA A 127 -3.41 -16.13 -51.33
C ALA A 127 -4.07 -14.79 -50.94
N PRO A 128 -4.51 -14.59 -49.69
CA PRO A 128 -4.63 -13.25 -49.16
C PRO A 128 -3.24 -12.72 -48.80
N ALA A 129 -2.97 -11.52 -49.29
CA ALA A 129 -1.71 -10.82 -49.17
C ALA A 129 -1.23 -10.70 -47.71
N ILE A 130 0.05 -11.03 -47.54
CA ILE A 130 0.90 -10.48 -46.49
C ILE A 130 0.87 -8.95 -46.65
N VAL A 131 0.19 -8.24 -45.75
CA VAL A 131 0.44 -6.81 -45.53
C VAL A 131 1.56 -6.72 -44.50
N THR A 132 2.79 -6.78 -44.99
CA THR A 132 3.95 -6.20 -44.31
C THR A 132 3.93 -4.68 -44.49
N PRO A 133 4.40 -3.92 -43.48
CA PRO A 133 4.30 -2.47 -43.42
C PRO A 133 5.38 -1.79 -44.29
N PRO A 134 5.18 -0.51 -44.65
CA PRO A 134 6.33 0.36 -44.87
C PRO A 134 6.10 1.77 -44.24
N PRO A 135 7.09 2.66 -44.21
CA PRO A 135 8.05 2.76 -43.12
C PRO A 135 8.07 4.16 -42.47
N ALA A 136 8.90 4.29 -41.45
CA ALA A 136 9.26 5.51 -40.76
C ALA A 136 9.42 6.76 -41.65
N ALA A 137 8.83 7.86 -41.20
CA ALA A 137 9.31 9.21 -41.49
C ALA A 137 9.47 9.97 -40.16
N ALA A 138 10.71 10.34 -39.89
CA ALA A 138 11.16 11.12 -38.76
C ALA A 138 10.82 12.63 -38.95
N PRO A 139 11.10 13.52 -37.96
CA PRO A 139 10.32 14.71 -37.63
C PRO A 139 10.77 16.00 -38.34
N PRO A 140 10.05 17.11 -38.13
CA PRO A 140 10.65 18.43 -37.93
C PRO A 140 10.26 18.95 -36.54
N ALA A 141 11.20 19.18 -35.62
CA ALA A 141 12.02 20.39 -35.51
C ALA A 141 11.19 21.67 -35.21
N ALA A 142 11.25 22.06 -33.94
CA ALA A 142 11.38 23.41 -33.40
C ALA A 142 10.44 24.53 -33.91
N ALA A 143 9.58 25.04 -33.01
CA ALA A 143 9.36 26.47 -32.82
C ALA A 143 8.54 26.75 -31.53
N ALA A 144 9.23 27.12 -30.45
CA ALA A 144 8.77 28.19 -29.56
C ALA A 144 9.45 29.49 -30.06
N PRO A 145 9.06 30.73 -29.67
CA PRO A 145 8.10 31.13 -28.63
C PRO A 145 7.09 32.21 -29.10
N ALA A 146 6.00 32.42 -28.35
CA ALA A 146 5.29 33.70 -28.34
C ALA A 146 4.51 33.91 -27.04
N VAL A 147 5.10 34.68 -26.14
CA VAL A 147 4.37 35.50 -25.16
C VAL A 147 3.72 36.67 -25.91
N PRO A 148 2.51 37.10 -25.47
CA PRO A 148 2.48 38.36 -24.73
C PRO A 148 1.53 38.34 -23.52
N ALA A 149 2.02 38.84 -22.38
CA ALA A 149 1.22 39.55 -21.38
C ALA A 149 1.30 41.07 -21.70
N PRO A 150 0.59 42.02 -21.03
CA PRO A 150 -0.28 41.91 -19.85
C PRO A 150 -1.59 42.76 -19.94
N SER A 151 -2.26 42.93 -18.79
CA SER A 151 -3.37 43.86 -18.47
C SER A 151 -4.78 43.21 -18.56
N ALA A 152 -5.66 43.24 -17.56
CA ALA A 152 -5.80 44.14 -16.42
C ALA A 152 -6.47 43.44 -15.20
N ALA A 153 -6.40 44.16 -14.08
CA ALA A 153 -6.71 43.86 -12.69
C ALA A 153 -8.21 43.54 -12.36
N PRO A 154 -8.56 43.28 -11.08
CA PRO A 154 -9.54 42.29 -10.65
C PRO A 154 -10.96 42.82 -10.44
N THR A 155 -11.94 41.91 -10.42
CA THR A 155 -13.28 42.15 -9.85
C THR A 155 -13.68 41.04 -8.87
N PRO A 156 -14.46 41.36 -7.83
CA PRO A 156 -14.50 40.62 -6.58
C PRO A 156 -15.51 39.47 -6.56
N SER A 157 -15.20 38.49 -5.72
CA SER A 157 -16.08 37.57 -4.98
C SER A 157 -17.54 37.46 -5.46
N ALA A 158 -17.80 36.45 -6.28
CA ALA A 158 -19.09 35.76 -6.29
C ALA A 158 -19.02 34.58 -5.30
N PRO A 159 -20.02 34.37 -4.42
CA PRO A 159 -20.03 33.28 -3.46
C PRO A 159 -20.03 31.91 -4.17
N PRO A 160 -19.41 30.87 -3.59
CA PRO A 160 -19.45 29.53 -4.16
C PRO A 160 -20.90 29.06 -4.20
N ALA A 161 -21.40 28.80 -5.41
CA ALA A 161 -22.64 28.05 -5.60
C ALA A 161 -22.54 26.73 -4.79
N PRO A 162 -23.63 26.30 -4.12
CA PRO A 162 -23.63 25.05 -3.37
C PRO A 162 -23.20 23.90 -4.29
N PRO A 163 -22.52 22.87 -3.77
CA PRO A 163 -22.12 21.72 -4.57
C PRO A 163 -23.38 21.16 -5.23
N SER A 164 -23.43 21.22 -6.57
CA SER A 164 -24.38 20.46 -7.35
C SER A 164 -24.27 19.02 -6.88
N THR A 165 -25.30 18.57 -6.17
CA THR A 165 -25.62 17.17 -6.00
C THR A 165 -25.90 16.63 -7.40
N ALA A 166 -24.84 16.28 -8.13
CA ALA A 166 -24.94 15.39 -9.26
C ALA A 166 -25.38 14.04 -8.68
N THR A 167 -26.69 13.83 -8.67
CA THR A 167 -27.29 12.51 -8.56
C THR A 167 -26.54 11.60 -9.54
N PRO A 168 -25.88 10.52 -9.08
CA PRO A 168 -25.25 9.59 -10.00
C PRO A 168 -26.37 9.00 -10.86
N THR A 169 -26.41 9.39 -12.12
CA THR A 169 -27.32 8.85 -13.14
C THR A 169 -27.22 7.33 -13.11
N ALA A 170 -28.37 6.64 -13.15
CA ALA A 170 -28.50 5.19 -13.08
C ALA A 170 -27.69 4.39 -14.15
N ALA A 171 -27.09 5.07 -15.13
CA ALA A 171 -26.13 4.51 -16.09
C ALA A 171 -24.69 4.33 -15.55
N ALA A 172 -24.35 4.93 -14.40
CA ALA A 172 -23.02 4.79 -13.76
C ALA A 172 -22.92 3.58 -12.83
N ALA A 173 -24.05 3.03 -12.38
CA ALA A 173 -24.10 1.87 -11.49
C ALA A 173 -23.42 0.60 -12.06
N PRO A 174 -23.65 0.18 -13.32
CA PRO A 174 -22.97 -1.00 -13.87
C PRO A 174 -21.47 -0.77 -14.08
N ARG A 175 -21.04 0.44 -14.46
CA ARG A 175 -19.61 0.78 -14.62
C ARG A 175 -18.86 0.79 -13.28
N ASN A 176 -19.48 1.26 -12.21
CA ASN A 176 -18.88 1.20 -10.88
C ASN A 176 -18.76 -0.24 -10.39
N LEU A 177 -19.74 -1.10 -10.64
CA LEU A 177 -19.66 -2.52 -10.28
C LEU A 177 -18.54 -3.25 -11.03
N GLU A 178 -18.34 -2.94 -12.31
CA GLU A 178 -17.24 -3.49 -13.10
C GLU A 178 -15.87 -2.98 -12.59
N ALA A 179 -15.76 -1.68 -12.30
CA ALA A 179 -14.58 -1.09 -11.69
C ALA A 179 -14.24 -1.77 -10.34
N GLU A 180 -15.22 -1.93 -9.45
CA GLU A 180 -15.04 -2.61 -8.17
C GLU A 180 -14.55 -4.06 -8.34
N ARG A 181 -15.07 -4.79 -9.35
CA ARG A 181 -14.62 -6.16 -9.66
C ARG A 181 -13.19 -6.20 -10.19
N MET A 182 -12.83 -5.29 -11.08
CA MET A 182 -11.46 -5.18 -11.60
C MET A 182 -10.47 -4.86 -10.47
N PHE A 183 -10.81 -3.90 -9.61
CA PHE A 183 -10.00 -3.54 -8.46
C PHE A 183 -9.85 -4.72 -7.49
N ALA A 184 -10.94 -5.43 -7.20
CA ALA A 184 -10.92 -6.60 -6.32
C ALA A 184 -10.06 -7.74 -6.89
N GLY A 185 -10.12 -7.99 -8.21
CA GLY A 185 -9.29 -8.96 -8.91
C GLY A 185 -7.79 -8.62 -8.81
N ALA A 186 -7.44 -7.38 -9.13
CA ALA A 186 -6.06 -6.89 -9.05
C ALA A 186 -5.51 -6.98 -7.62
N LEU A 187 -6.34 -6.64 -6.63
CA LEU A 187 -5.98 -6.76 -5.21
C LEU A 187 -5.78 -8.22 -4.78
N ALA A 188 -6.57 -9.15 -5.31
CA ALA A 188 -6.39 -10.57 -5.05
C ALA A 188 -5.04 -11.08 -5.59
N ARG A 189 -4.66 -10.66 -6.81
CA ARG A 189 -3.34 -10.95 -7.40
C ARG A 189 -2.20 -10.37 -6.57
N PHE A 190 -2.34 -9.11 -6.15
CA PHE A 190 -1.35 -8.47 -5.29
C PHE A 190 -1.17 -9.25 -3.98
N ARG A 191 -2.27 -9.64 -3.33
CA ARG A 191 -2.23 -10.45 -2.10
C ARG A 191 -1.64 -11.84 -2.32
N ALA A 192 -1.85 -12.45 -3.48
CA ALA A 192 -1.23 -13.71 -3.87
C ALA A 192 0.29 -13.59 -4.10
N GLY A 193 0.81 -12.38 -4.26
CA GLY A 193 2.22 -12.11 -4.55
C GLY A 193 2.55 -12.10 -6.05
N ASP A 194 1.53 -12.15 -6.90
CA ASP A 194 1.68 -11.99 -8.35
C ASP A 194 1.85 -10.48 -8.70
N ASP A 195 2.91 -9.86 -8.19
CA ASP A 195 3.11 -8.40 -8.27
C ASP A 195 3.13 -7.88 -9.72
N GLY A 196 3.71 -8.63 -10.66
CA GLY A 196 3.73 -8.27 -12.07
C GLY A 196 2.33 -8.22 -12.70
N GLN A 197 1.49 -9.22 -12.44
CA GLN A 197 0.11 -9.24 -12.95
C GLN A 197 -0.75 -8.21 -12.24
N ALA A 198 -0.57 -8.04 -10.92
CA ALA A 198 -1.28 -7.01 -10.16
C ALA A 198 -0.99 -5.62 -10.70
N ALA A 199 0.27 -5.28 -11.00
CA ALA A 199 0.64 -4.00 -11.58
C ALA A 199 -0.06 -3.76 -12.93
N LEU A 200 -0.14 -4.78 -13.79
CA LEU A 200 -0.84 -4.69 -15.08
C LEU A 200 -2.34 -4.46 -14.89
N GLU A 201 -3.01 -5.24 -14.03
CA GLU A 201 -4.45 -5.11 -13.78
C GLU A 201 -4.81 -3.76 -13.12
N PHE A 202 -3.98 -3.25 -12.20
CA PHE A 202 -4.18 -1.91 -11.64
C PHE A 202 -3.91 -0.79 -12.64
N THR A 203 -2.94 -0.97 -13.55
CA THR A 203 -2.68 -0.01 -14.62
C THR A 203 -3.86 0.09 -15.58
N GLU A 204 -4.44 -1.06 -15.93
CA GLU A 204 -5.66 -1.12 -16.74
C GLU A 204 -6.83 -0.42 -16.02
N PHE A 205 -7.00 -0.67 -14.72
CA PHE A 205 -8.02 -0.01 -13.91
C PHE A 205 -7.89 1.51 -13.91
N VAL A 206 -6.67 2.05 -13.69
CA VAL A 206 -6.43 3.51 -13.69
C VAL A 206 -6.67 4.11 -15.08
N SER A 207 -6.37 3.36 -16.14
CA SER A 207 -6.58 3.79 -17.53
C SER A 207 -8.07 3.84 -17.90
N GLN A 208 -8.84 2.82 -17.50
CA GLN A 208 -10.27 2.75 -17.78
C GLN A 208 -11.12 3.65 -16.85
N TYR A 209 -10.69 3.80 -15.59
CA TYR A 209 -11.46 4.47 -14.54
C TYR A 209 -10.66 5.56 -13.80
N PRO A 210 -10.10 6.56 -14.49
CA PRO A 210 -9.20 7.56 -13.88
C PRO A 210 -9.89 8.46 -12.84
N THR A 211 -11.20 8.64 -12.93
CA THR A 211 -11.98 9.47 -12.00
C THR A 211 -12.64 8.67 -10.88
N HIS A 212 -12.46 7.34 -10.85
CA HIS A 212 -13.07 6.50 -9.83
C HIS A 212 -12.45 6.79 -8.46
N PRO A 213 -13.21 6.70 -7.35
CA PRO A 213 -12.68 6.95 -6.01
C PRO A 213 -11.44 6.13 -5.68
N GLN A 214 -11.37 4.89 -6.19
CA GLN A 214 -10.25 3.98 -5.98
C GLN A 214 -9.07 4.18 -6.95
N ALA A 215 -9.14 5.08 -7.93
CA ALA A 215 -8.07 5.30 -8.92
C ALA A 215 -6.74 5.72 -8.26
N ALA A 216 -6.81 6.61 -7.26
CA ALA A 216 -5.63 7.01 -6.49
C ALA A 216 -5.03 5.85 -5.69
N ALA A 217 -5.88 4.98 -5.12
CA ALA A 217 -5.44 3.80 -4.40
C ALA A 217 -4.82 2.76 -5.35
N ALA A 218 -5.44 2.53 -6.51
CA ALA A 218 -4.92 1.64 -7.55
C ALA A 218 -3.54 2.09 -8.03
N GLN A 219 -3.35 3.40 -8.26
CA GLN A 219 -2.04 3.95 -8.62
C GLN A 219 -0.98 3.68 -7.54
N ASN A 220 -1.35 3.80 -6.26
CA ASN A 220 -0.45 3.40 -5.16
C ASN A 220 -0.13 1.90 -5.18
N TYR A 221 -1.11 1.03 -5.48
CA TYR A 221 -0.84 -0.40 -5.59
C TYR A 221 0.09 -0.77 -6.74
N ILE A 222 0.07 -0.02 -7.84
CA ILE A 222 1.08 -0.18 -8.92
C ILE A 222 2.48 0.10 -8.35
N GLY A 223 2.65 1.22 -7.64
CA GLY A 223 3.91 1.53 -6.97
C GLY A 223 4.34 0.48 -5.94
N ASP A 224 3.39 -0.05 -5.16
CA ASP A 224 3.65 -1.12 -4.18
C ASP A 224 4.11 -2.41 -4.85
N ALA A 225 3.51 -2.76 -5.99
CA ALA A 225 3.90 -3.94 -6.76
C ALA A 225 5.35 -3.83 -7.26
N TYR A 226 5.75 -2.67 -7.77
CA TYR A 226 7.16 -2.43 -8.14
C TYR A 226 8.08 -2.42 -6.92
N TYR A 227 7.63 -1.85 -5.79
CA TYR A 227 8.40 -1.84 -4.55
C TYR A 227 8.70 -3.26 -4.04
N ARG A 228 7.70 -4.16 -4.10
CA ARG A 228 7.86 -5.58 -3.73
C ARG A 228 8.80 -6.34 -4.65
N GLN A 229 8.80 -5.98 -5.94
CA GLN A 229 9.76 -6.47 -6.93
C GLN A 229 11.17 -5.87 -6.76
N ARG A 230 11.37 -4.98 -5.77
CA ARG A 230 12.61 -4.24 -5.51
C ARG A 230 13.02 -3.28 -6.63
N ASP A 231 12.11 -2.97 -7.55
CA ASP A 231 12.31 -1.90 -8.52
C ASP A 231 11.91 -0.56 -7.88
N TYR A 232 12.77 -0.07 -7.00
CA TYR A 232 12.51 1.15 -6.24
C TYR A 232 12.50 2.42 -7.13
N ARG A 233 13.14 2.38 -8.31
CA ARG A 233 13.12 3.52 -9.25
C ARG A 233 11.77 3.63 -9.95
N GLN A 234 11.25 2.51 -10.47
CA GLN A 234 9.92 2.47 -11.06
C GLN A 234 8.86 2.74 -9.98
N ALA A 235 8.97 2.12 -8.81
CA ALA A 235 8.05 2.36 -7.70
C ALA A 235 7.94 3.85 -7.33
N ALA A 236 9.07 4.55 -7.17
CA ALA A 236 9.08 5.99 -6.88
C ALA A 236 8.39 6.81 -7.98
N THR A 237 8.57 6.42 -9.26
CA THR A 237 7.92 7.06 -10.40
C THR A 237 6.40 6.87 -10.36
N GLU A 238 5.93 5.65 -10.08
CA GLU A 238 4.51 5.35 -9.99
C GLU A 238 3.83 6.03 -8.79
N PHE A 239 4.50 6.12 -7.65
CA PHE A 239 4.01 6.91 -6.52
C PHE A 239 3.99 8.41 -6.82
N GLN A 240 4.97 8.92 -7.56
CA GLN A 240 5.00 10.33 -7.96
C GLN A 240 3.79 10.67 -8.84
N LYS A 241 3.37 9.76 -9.74
CA LYS A 241 2.12 9.93 -10.48
C LYS A 241 0.90 10.06 -9.56
N THR A 242 0.86 9.36 -8.42
CA THR A 242 -0.24 9.53 -7.45
C THR A 242 -0.28 10.97 -6.92
N VAL A 243 0.89 11.51 -6.58
CA VAL A 243 1.04 12.88 -6.03
C VAL A 243 0.69 13.95 -7.06
N ASP A 244 1.04 13.72 -8.33
CA ASP A 244 0.84 14.69 -9.40
C ASP A 244 -0.60 14.67 -9.96
N THR A 245 -1.24 13.50 -9.96
CA THR A 245 -2.54 13.29 -10.63
C THR A 245 -3.72 13.44 -9.66
N TYR A 246 -3.57 13.01 -8.40
CA TYR A 246 -4.68 12.94 -7.45
C TYR A 246 -4.52 13.94 -6.32
N THR A 247 -5.64 14.42 -5.80
CA THR A 247 -5.70 15.37 -4.68
C THR A 247 -6.19 14.75 -3.37
N GLN A 248 -6.41 13.42 -3.35
CA GLN A 248 -6.91 12.71 -2.18
C GLN A 248 -5.82 12.67 -1.08
N PRO A 249 -6.05 13.30 0.09
CA PRO A 249 -4.97 13.49 1.08
C PRO A 249 -4.42 12.19 1.64
N THR A 250 -5.26 11.16 1.80
CA THR A 250 -4.85 9.83 2.26
C THR A 250 -3.93 9.15 1.26
N ALA A 251 -4.34 9.06 0.00
CA ALA A 251 -3.53 8.43 -1.05
C ALA A 251 -2.23 9.20 -1.36
N VAL A 252 -2.29 10.54 -1.39
CA VAL A 252 -1.12 11.39 -1.66
C VAL A 252 -0.10 11.33 -0.52
N SER A 253 -0.56 11.40 0.73
CA SER A 253 0.35 11.30 1.89
C SER A 253 1.01 9.92 1.98
N GLU A 254 0.26 8.85 1.67
CA GLU A 254 0.79 7.50 1.57
C GLU A 254 1.83 7.37 0.44
N ALA A 255 1.54 7.89 -0.74
CA ALA A 255 2.46 7.89 -1.87
C ALA A 255 3.77 8.60 -1.54
N LEU A 256 3.69 9.81 -0.95
CA LEU A 256 4.87 10.59 -0.54
C LEU A 256 5.72 9.86 0.52
N LEU A 257 5.08 9.19 1.48
CA LEU A 257 5.79 8.36 2.45
C LEU A 257 6.57 7.25 1.73
N LYS A 258 5.90 6.55 0.79
CA LYS A 258 6.47 5.44 0.04
C LYS A 258 7.56 5.88 -0.94
N ILE A 259 7.48 7.07 -1.53
CA ILE A 259 8.59 7.69 -2.27
C ILE A 259 9.84 7.79 -1.38
N GLY A 260 9.69 8.27 -0.15
CA GLY A 260 10.81 8.33 0.79
C GLY A 260 11.35 6.94 1.17
N LEU A 261 10.48 5.93 1.28
CA LEU A 261 10.92 4.54 1.47
C LEU A 261 11.72 4.01 0.27
N CYS A 262 11.28 4.30 -0.95
CA CYS A 262 12.00 3.95 -2.18
C CYS A 262 13.37 4.61 -2.23
N GLN A 263 13.44 5.92 -1.95
CA GLN A 263 14.69 6.69 -1.94
C GLN A 263 15.68 6.17 -0.90
N ARG A 264 15.20 5.81 0.30
CA ARG A 264 16.02 5.12 1.31
C ARG A 264 16.59 3.82 0.76
N SER A 265 15.77 2.99 0.11
CA SER A 265 16.21 1.71 -0.46
C SER A 265 17.20 1.90 -1.61
N LEU A 266 17.16 3.04 -2.31
CA LEU A 266 18.14 3.45 -3.31
C LEU A 266 19.43 4.03 -2.72
N GLY A 267 19.51 4.21 -1.40
CA GLY A 267 20.66 4.81 -0.70
C GLY A 267 20.59 6.35 -0.61
N ASP A 268 19.58 6.98 -1.19
CA ASP A 268 19.38 8.43 -1.11
C ASP A 268 18.60 8.82 0.15
N MET A 269 19.32 8.82 1.26
CA MET A 269 18.80 9.21 2.57
C MET A 269 18.55 10.72 2.70
N ALA A 270 19.04 11.55 1.78
CA ALA A 270 18.76 12.99 1.79
C ALA A 270 17.36 13.23 1.23
N SER A 271 17.08 12.71 0.04
CA SER A 271 15.77 12.80 -0.59
C SER A 271 14.70 12.10 0.25
N ALA A 272 15.01 10.93 0.82
CA ALA A 272 14.07 10.19 1.67
C ALA A 272 13.54 11.03 2.84
N ARG A 273 14.42 11.79 3.48
CA ARG A 273 14.04 12.69 4.58
C ARG A 273 13.23 13.86 4.10
N ALA A 274 13.62 14.49 2.99
CA ALA A 274 12.86 15.59 2.42
C ALA A 274 11.42 15.16 2.09
N ALA A 275 11.24 13.94 1.55
CA ALA A 275 9.91 13.38 1.31
C ALA A 275 9.12 13.19 2.62
N TRP A 276 9.71 12.59 3.65
CA TRP A 276 9.03 12.39 4.95
C TRP A 276 8.73 13.71 5.67
N GLU A 277 9.63 14.68 5.64
CA GLU A 277 9.41 16.03 6.19
C GLU A 277 8.23 16.71 5.49
N ARG A 278 8.14 16.58 4.17
CA ARG A 278 6.99 17.07 3.39
C ARG A 278 5.69 16.41 3.83
N VAL A 279 5.65 15.09 4.05
CA VAL A 279 4.45 14.40 4.56
C VAL A 279 4.03 14.98 5.92
N VAL A 280 4.98 15.20 6.83
CA VAL A 280 4.69 15.73 8.17
C VAL A 280 4.19 17.17 8.11
N LYS A 281 4.71 17.98 7.19
CA LYS A 281 4.33 19.38 6.99
C LYS A 281 2.97 19.52 6.31
N ASP A 282 2.78 18.83 5.19
CA ASP A 282 1.62 18.99 4.32
C ASP A 282 0.41 18.17 4.82
N PHE A 283 0.65 17.03 5.47
CA PHE A 283 -0.39 16.08 5.90
C PHE A 283 -0.28 15.65 7.38
N PRO A 284 -0.20 16.59 8.35
CA PRO A 284 0.21 16.31 9.73
C PRO A 284 -0.71 15.36 10.52
N ARG A 285 -1.96 15.16 10.08
CA ARG A 285 -2.98 14.33 10.76
C ARG A 285 -3.15 12.93 10.16
N THR A 286 -2.37 12.58 9.15
CA THR A 286 -2.46 11.28 8.47
C THR A 286 -1.61 10.22 9.16
N ASP A 287 -1.96 8.94 8.98
CA ASP A 287 -1.12 7.83 9.44
C ASP A 287 0.25 7.83 8.76
N ALA A 288 0.31 8.28 7.50
CA ALA A 288 1.57 8.48 6.78
C ALA A 288 2.48 9.49 7.49
N ALA A 289 1.94 10.61 8.00
CA ALA A 289 2.73 11.57 8.78
C ALA A 289 3.20 10.99 10.11
N ARG A 290 2.39 10.16 10.77
CA ARG A 290 2.79 9.46 11.98
C ARG A 290 4.00 8.53 11.72
N GLN A 291 3.92 7.74 10.65
CA GLN A 291 5.01 6.86 10.22
C GLN A 291 6.26 7.64 9.80
N ALA A 292 6.09 8.73 9.04
CA ALA A 292 7.18 9.62 8.63
C ALA A 292 7.94 10.20 9.83
N ARG A 293 7.25 10.64 10.89
CA ARG A 293 7.90 11.13 12.13
C ARG A 293 8.78 10.07 12.77
N THR A 294 8.29 8.83 12.84
CA THR A 294 9.08 7.70 13.38
C THR A 294 10.33 7.44 12.53
N LEU A 295 10.20 7.46 11.20
CA LEU A 295 11.32 7.27 10.27
C LEU A 295 12.37 8.38 10.38
N LEU A 296 11.94 9.63 10.56
CA LEU A 296 12.83 10.78 10.77
C LEU A 296 13.57 10.68 12.12
N ALA A 297 12.89 10.25 13.18
CA ALA A 297 13.48 10.10 14.51
C ALA A 297 14.52 8.96 14.60
N ALA A 298 14.36 7.89 13.81
CA ALA A 298 15.22 6.71 13.87
C ALA A 298 16.70 6.99 13.60
N LYS A 299 17.05 8.02 12.81
CA LYS A 299 18.46 8.39 12.54
C LYS A 299 19.05 9.36 13.57
N SER A 300 18.21 10.01 14.39
CA SER A 300 18.66 10.85 15.50
C SER A 300 19.20 10.04 16.69
N GLY A 301 18.89 8.73 16.75
CA GLY A 301 19.32 7.82 17.81
C GLY A 301 20.58 6.99 17.50
N SER A 302 21.04 6.95 16.24
CA SER A 302 22.16 6.09 15.80
C SER A 302 23.55 6.77 15.85
N GLY A 303 23.64 7.94 16.49
CA GLY A 303 24.85 8.77 16.53
C GLY A 303 25.34 9.12 17.93
N ARG A 304 25.14 8.25 18.92
CA ARG A 304 25.74 8.37 20.25
C ARG A 304 26.48 7.10 20.62
#